data_AF-A0A530LH55-F1
#
_entry.id   AF-A0A530LH55-F1
#
_cell.length_a   1.000
_cell.length_b   1.000
_cell.length_c   1.000
_cell.angle_alpha   90.00
_cell.angle_beta   90.00
_cell.angle_gamma   90.00
#
_symmetry.space_group_name_H-M   'P 1'
#
loop_
_entity.id
_entity.type
_entity.pdbx_description
1 polymer ?
#
loop_
_entity_poly.entity_id
_entity_poly.type
_entity_poly.pdbx_seq_one_letter_code
_entity_poly.pdbx_strand_id
1 'polypeptide(L)' 'MTAPATALKHMAQNGAAEAIHVENLHKNFGKLHVLKGVSLSARDGEVIAIIG' A
#
# COMPACT_ATOMS: atom_id res chain seq x y z
N MET A 1 -27.08 -14.48 14.58
CA MET A 1 -26.66 -13.53 13.54
C MET A 1 -25.45 -12.76 14.06
N THR A 2 -24.25 -13.31 13.90
CA THR A 2 -22.99 -12.65 14.31
C THR A 2 -22.25 -12.23 13.03
N ALA A 3 -22.22 -10.93 12.77
CA ALA A 3 -21.43 -10.35 11.70
C ALA A 3 -19.93 -10.61 11.96
N PRO A 4 -19.12 -10.90 10.93
CA PRO A 4 -17.71 -11.20 11.13
C PRO A 4 -16.98 -9.93 11.60
N ALA A 5 -16.23 -10.04 12.70
CA ALA A 5 -15.43 -8.95 13.28
C ALA A 5 -14.44 -8.31 12.28
N THR A 6 -14.15 -8.99 11.16
CA THR A 6 -13.33 -8.51 10.04
C THR A 6 -13.92 -7.30 9.32
N ALA A 7 -15.25 -7.15 9.26
CA ALA A 7 -15.90 -6.05 8.56
C ALA A 7 -15.79 -4.72 9.32
N LEU A 8 -15.88 -4.75 10.66
CA LEU A 8 -15.75 -3.56 11.52
C LEU A 8 -14.34 -2.96 11.47
N LYS A 9 -13.30 -3.79 11.33
CA LYS A 9 -11.91 -3.32 11.15
C LYS A 9 -11.73 -2.56 9.83
N HIS A 10 -12.29 -3.08 8.74
CA HIS A 10 -12.21 -2.43 7.42
C HIS A 10 -12.93 -1.07 7.40
N MET A 11 -14.08 -0.95 8.09
CA MET A 11 -14.81 0.33 8.15
C MET A 11 -14.08 1.40 8.99
N ALA A 12 -13.37 0.99 10.04
CA ALA A 12 -12.54 1.90 10.84
C ALA A 12 -11.26 2.35 10.10
N GLN A 13 -10.68 1.49 9.25
CA GLN A 13 -9.52 1.84 8.41
C GLN A 13 -9.85 2.83 7.29
N ASN A 14 -11.12 3.04 6.96
CA ASN A 14 -11.53 4.00 5.93
C ASN A 14 -11.31 5.47 6.33
N GLY A 15 -11.05 5.76 7.61
CA GLY A 15 -10.70 7.09 8.12
C GLY A 15 -9.19 7.31 8.33
N ALA A 16 -8.36 6.29 8.11
CA ALA A 16 -6.91 6.40 8.24
C ALA A 16 -6.35 7.22 7.07
N ALA A 17 -5.54 8.23 7.40
CA ALA A 17 -4.85 9.06 6.42
C ALA A 17 -3.91 8.21 5.56
N GLU A 18 -3.72 8.60 4.31
CA GLU A 18 -2.72 7.98 3.44
C GLU A 18 -1.32 8.32 3.98
N ALA A 19 -0.57 7.30 4.38
CA ALA A 19 0.74 7.44 5.01
C ALA A 19 1.88 7.31 3.99
N ILE A 20 1.69 6.47 2.98
CA ILE A 20 2.62 6.28 1.87
C ILE A 20 1.83 6.46 0.58
N HIS A 21 2.34 7.30 -0.31
CA HIS A 21 1.81 7.48 -1.64
C HIS A 21 2.94 7.57 -2.65
N VAL A 22 2.95 6.66 -3.61
CA VAL A 22 3.96 6.53 -4.66
C VAL A 22 3.23 6.37 -5.98
N GLU A 23 3.54 7.23 -6.95
CA GLU A 23 2.99 7.14 -8.30
C GLU A 23 4.10 7.04 -9.32
N ASN A 24 3.94 6.08 -10.24
CA ASN A 24 4.77 5.88 -11.42
C ASN A 24 6.29 5.93 -11.13
N LEU A 25 6.72 5.27 -10.06
CA LEU A 25 8.10 5.26 -9.63
C LEU A 25 8.99 4.50 -10.61
N HIS A 26 9.97 5.22 -11.15
CA HIS A 26 11.04 4.66 -11.96
C HIS A 26 12.38 4.80 -11.25
N LYS A 27 13.15 3.71 -11.18
CA LYS A 27 14.50 3.73 -10.59
C LYS A 27 15.49 3.01 -11.46
N ASN A 28 16.62 3.67 -11.72
CA ASN A 28 17.73 3.15 -12.49
C ASN A 28 19.01 3.15 -11.65
N PHE A 29 19.82 2.10 -11.80
CA PHE A 29 21.19 2.03 -11.29
C PHE A 29 22.14 1.85 -12.49
N GLY A 30 22.75 2.95 -12.91
CA GLY A 30 23.48 3.00 -14.19
C GLY A 30 22.53 2.70 -15.35
N LYS A 31 22.84 1.65 -16.12
CA LYS A 31 22.01 1.19 -17.24
C LYS A 31 20.87 0.24 -16.83
N LEU A 32 20.82 -0.20 -15.57
CA LEU A 32 19.84 -1.17 -15.11
C LEU A 32 18.57 -0.47 -14.62
N HIS A 33 17.42 -0.80 -15.23
CA HIS A 33 16.11 -0.28 -14.84
C HIS A 33 15.44 -1.23 -13.84
N VAL A 34 15.49 -0.88 -12.55
CA VAL A 34 15.09 -1.77 -11.44
C VAL A 34 13.66 -1.58 -10.97
N LEU A 35 13.10 -0.36 -11.03
CA LEU A 35 11.68 -0.12 -10.80
C LEU A 35 11.10 0.50 -12.07
N LYS A 36 10.05 -0.12 -12.63
CA LYS A 36 9.46 0.25 -13.93
C LYS A 36 8.03 0.74 -13.74
N GLY A 37 7.87 2.00 -13.34
CA GLY A 37 6.54 2.64 -13.23
C GLY A 37 5.69 2.02 -12.12
N VAL A 38 6.26 1.89 -10.92
CA VAL A 38 5.57 1.28 -9.78
C VAL A 38 4.72 2.34 -9.07
N SER A 39 3.43 2.07 -8.90
CA SER A 39 2.55 2.88 -8.05
C SER A 39 2.11 2.05 -6.85
N LEU A 40 2.12 2.66 -5.66
CA LEU A 40 1.76 2.04 -4.39
C LEU A 40 1.18 3.10 -3.46
N SER A 41 0.13 2.75 -2.73
CA SER A 41 -0.31 3.51 -1.57
C SER A 41 -0.43 2.61 -0.35
N ALA A 42 -0.26 3.21 0.83
CA ALA A 42 -0.52 2.57 2.11
C ALA A 42 -1.16 3.59 3.05
N ARG A 43 -2.22 3.18 3.73
CA ARG A 43 -2.86 3.97 4.79
C ARG A 43 -2.17 3.78 6.13
N ASP A 44 -2.41 4.69 7.05
CA ASP A 44 -1.91 4.56 8.42
C ASP A 44 -2.42 3.25 9.06
N GLY A 45 -1.49 2.51 9.66
CA GLY A 45 -1.73 1.17 10.23
C GLY A 45 -1.93 0.04 9.20
N GLU A 46 -1.80 0.29 7.91
CA GLU A 46 -1.84 -0.74 6.87
C GLU A 46 -0.51 -1.51 6.80
N VAL A 47 -0.61 -2.84 6.73
CA VAL A 47 0.57 -3.72 6.65
C VAL A 47 0.67 -4.28 5.23
N ILE A 48 1.72 -3.89 4.52
CA ILE A 48 2.01 -4.34 3.15
C ILE A 48 3.30 -5.13 3.14
N ALA A 49 3.29 -6.30 2.49
CA ALA A 49 4.48 -7.08 2.25
C ALA A 49 4.92 -6.94 0.78
N ILE A 50 6.19 -6.60 0.58
CA ILE A 50 6.84 -6.69 -0.73
C ILE A 50 7.56 -8.02 -0.77
N ILE A 51 7.22 -8.86 -1.75
CA ILE A 51 7.82 -10.17 -1.95
C ILE A 51 8.64 -10.08 -3.24
N GLY A 52 9.88 -10.57 -3.17
CA GLY A 52 10.81 -10.65 -4.30
C GLY A 52 10.70 -11.99 -5.00
#